data_AF-A0A921BPJ9-F1
#
_entry.id   AF-A0A921BPJ9-F1
#
_cell.length_a   1.000
_cell.length_b   1.000
_cell.length_c   1.000
_cell.angle_alpha   90.00
_cell.angle_beta   90.00
_cell.angle_gamma   90.00
#
_symmetry.space_group_name_H-M   'P 1'
#
loop_
_entity.id
_entity.type
_entity.pdbx_description
1 polymer ?
#
loop_
_entity_poly.entity_id
_entity_poly.type
_entity_poly.pdbx_seq_one_letter_code
_entity_poly.pdbx_strand_id
1 'polypeptide(L)'
;MGVGDVNGDGRRDIMEKNGWWEQPASLAGDPKWTFHPFPFSPGGGAQMYAYDVDGDNDNDVITTLAAHGYGLCWYENQPKDGGITFVAHTFMNAKPEENQYGVKFSQLHAIDLVDMNRDGLLDIVTGKRFWAHGPSGDAEPGAPPCVVLV
;
A
#
# COMPACT_ATOMS: atom_id res chain seq x y z
N MET A 1 -6.93 -0.91 -4.48
CA MET A 1 -7.78 0.21 -3.99
C MET A 1 -7.88 0.10 -2.48
N GLY A 2 -8.13 1.20 -1.80
CA GLY A 2 -8.27 1.24 -0.35
C GLY A 2 -9.24 2.31 0.11
N VAL A 3 -9.58 2.26 1.40
CA VAL A 3 -10.36 3.30 2.09
C VAL A 3 -9.64 3.62 3.39
N GLY A 4 -9.43 4.89 3.69
CA GLY A 4 -8.58 5.34 4.81
C GLY A 4 -8.68 6.84 5.00
N ASP A 5 -8.26 7.38 6.14
CA ASP A 5 -8.20 8.83 6.37
C ASP A 5 -6.80 9.32 5.98
N VAL A 6 -6.60 9.79 4.75
CA VAL A 6 -5.26 10.06 4.22
C VAL A 6 -4.74 11.40 4.74
N ASN A 7 -5.62 12.38 4.96
CA ASN A 7 -5.25 13.73 5.37
C ASN A 7 -5.48 14.02 6.86
N GLY A 8 -5.91 13.03 7.64
CA GLY A 8 -6.09 13.14 9.09
C GLY A 8 -7.29 13.99 9.51
N ASP A 9 -8.27 14.19 8.63
CA ASP A 9 -9.42 15.05 8.90
C ASP A 9 -10.63 14.31 9.51
N GLY A 10 -10.46 13.02 9.80
CA GLY A 10 -11.45 12.13 10.40
C GLY A 10 -12.45 11.54 9.40
N ARG A 11 -12.31 11.81 8.11
CA ARG A 11 -13.19 11.27 7.05
C ARG A 11 -12.52 10.13 6.29
N ARG A 12 -13.34 9.32 5.63
CA ARG A 12 -12.85 8.13 4.90
C ARG A 12 -12.68 8.47 3.43
N ASP A 13 -11.43 8.63 3.02
CA ASP A 13 -10.99 8.83 1.65
C ASP A 13 -10.91 7.51 0.88
N ILE A 14 -10.84 7.61 -0.45
CA ILE A 14 -10.67 6.45 -1.34
C ILE A 14 -9.29 6.53 -1.99
N MET A 15 -8.50 5.48 -1.85
CA MET A 15 -7.18 5.37 -2.48
C MET A 15 -7.22 4.47 -3.72
N GLU A 16 -6.56 4.91 -4.78
CA GLU A 16 -6.33 4.13 -5.99
C GLU A 16 -4.88 4.23 -6.47
N LYS A 17 -4.54 3.50 -7.53
CA LYS A 17 -3.13 3.33 -7.93
C LYS A 17 -2.43 4.65 -8.32
N ASN A 18 -3.22 5.66 -8.73
CA ASN A 18 -2.73 6.94 -9.24
C ASN A 18 -2.99 8.10 -8.28
N GLY A 19 -3.51 7.85 -7.07
CA GLY A 19 -3.75 8.90 -6.10
C GLY A 19 -4.85 8.54 -5.11
N TRP A 20 -5.44 9.55 -4.49
CA TRP A 20 -6.53 9.39 -3.55
C TRP A 20 -7.62 10.46 -3.77
N TRP A 21 -8.83 10.13 -3.35
CA TRP A 21 -10.00 10.98 -3.44
C TRP A 21 -10.38 11.40 -2.04
N GLU A 22 -10.31 12.70 -1.78
CA GLU A 22 -10.68 13.32 -0.51
C GLU A 22 -12.19 13.38 -0.36
N GLN A 23 -12.69 12.87 0.76
CA GLN A 23 -14.09 12.97 1.10
C GLN A 23 -14.46 14.43 1.43
N PRO A 24 -15.48 15.02 0.79
CA PRO A 24 -15.95 16.36 1.15
C PRO A 24 -16.51 16.39 2.58
N ALA A 25 -16.45 17.54 3.24
CA ALA A 25 -16.93 17.71 4.62
C ALA A 25 -18.43 17.38 4.84
N SER A 26 -19.21 17.27 3.76
CA SER A 26 -20.60 16.84 3.76
C SER A 26 -20.87 16.04 2.49
N LEU A 27 -21.79 15.07 2.54
CA LEU A 27 -22.29 14.33 1.39
C LEU A 27 -23.63 14.88 0.87
N ALA A 28 -24.15 15.94 1.50
CA ALA A 28 -25.41 16.55 1.09
C ALA A 28 -25.27 17.25 -0.28
N GLY A 29 -26.24 17.02 -1.16
CA GLY A 29 -26.31 17.71 -2.46
C GLY A 29 -25.34 17.17 -3.53
N ASP A 30 -24.91 15.91 -3.42
CA ASP A 30 -24.01 15.23 -4.37
C ASP A 30 -22.69 16.00 -4.62
N PRO A 31 -21.90 16.24 -3.56
CA PRO A 31 -20.67 17.01 -3.68
C PRO A 31 -19.59 16.19 -4.38
N LYS A 32 -18.72 16.91 -5.09
CA LYS A 32 -17.56 16.30 -5.75
C LYS A 32 -16.46 16.01 -4.75
N TRP A 33 -15.84 14.85 -4.91
CA TRP A 33 -14.61 14.49 -4.22
C TRP A 33 -13.41 15.15 -4.91
N THR A 34 -12.42 15.57 -4.13
CA THR A 34 -11.18 16.16 -4.67
C THR A 34 -10.17 15.07 -4.94
N PHE A 35 -9.64 14.98 -6.16
CA PHE A 35 -8.59 14.00 -6.48
C PHE A 35 -7.21 14.59 -6.26
N HIS A 36 -6.36 13.84 -5.55
CA HIS A 36 -4.97 14.17 -5.24
C HIS A 36 -4.06 13.14 -5.93
N PRO A 37 -3.36 13.52 -7.01
CA PRO A 37 -2.58 12.58 -7.79
C PRO A 37 -1.29 12.17 -7.08
N PHE A 38 -1.04 10.88 -6.98
CA PHE A 38 0.23 10.32 -6.53
C PHE A 38 0.40 8.88 -7.04
N PRO A 39 1.56 8.50 -7.62
CA PRO A 39 1.74 7.20 -8.25
C PRO A 39 2.02 6.08 -7.23
N PHE A 40 1.06 5.77 -6.36
CA PHE A 40 1.20 4.74 -5.32
C PHE A 40 1.50 3.34 -5.85
N SER A 41 0.99 2.99 -7.03
CA SER A 41 1.19 1.64 -7.57
C SER A 41 1.22 1.61 -9.10
N PRO A 42 2.37 1.95 -9.71
CA PRO A 42 2.50 2.05 -11.16
C PRO A 42 2.14 0.75 -11.89
N GLY A 43 2.47 -0.41 -11.31
CA GLY A 43 2.24 -1.74 -11.89
C GLY A 43 0.87 -2.35 -11.59
N GLY A 44 0.00 -1.65 -10.86
CA GLY A 44 -1.29 -2.15 -10.42
C GLY A 44 -1.15 -3.06 -9.19
N GLY A 45 -1.41 -2.48 -8.02
CA GLY A 45 -1.19 -3.09 -6.71
C GLY A 45 -2.41 -3.84 -6.17
N ALA A 46 -2.32 -4.17 -4.89
CA ALA A 46 -3.35 -4.88 -4.15
C ALA A 46 -4.23 -3.90 -3.33
N GLN A 47 -4.61 -4.30 -2.12
CA GLN A 47 -5.27 -3.44 -1.14
C GLN A 47 -4.35 -2.27 -0.78
N MET A 48 -4.96 -1.15 -0.39
CA MET A 48 -4.26 0.02 0.11
C MET A 48 -4.81 0.36 1.49
N TYR A 49 -3.94 0.73 2.41
CA TYR A 49 -4.31 1.11 3.77
C TYR A 49 -3.77 2.50 4.10
N ALA A 50 -4.54 3.25 4.90
CA ALA A 50 -4.07 4.46 5.56
C ALA A 50 -3.79 4.13 7.02
N TYR A 51 -2.56 4.30 7.48
CA TYR A 51 -2.11 3.96 8.84
C TYR A 51 -0.83 4.74 9.17
N ASP A 52 -0.73 5.24 10.40
CA ASP A 52 0.47 5.88 10.96
C ASP A 52 1.58 4.83 11.21
N VAL A 53 2.50 4.68 10.27
CA VAL A 53 3.54 3.63 10.30
C VAL A 53 4.72 4.05 11.18
N ASP A 54 5.07 5.33 11.20
CA ASP A 54 6.25 5.83 11.90
C ASP A 54 5.94 6.51 13.25
N GLY A 55 4.67 6.68 13.59
CA GLY A 55 4.20 7.18 14.88
C GLY A 55 4.23 8.71 14.99
N ASP A 56 4.23 9.43 13.86
CA ASP A 56 4.29 10.89 13.84
C ASP A 56 2.90 11.57 13.85
N ASN A 57 1.83 10.76 13.93
CA ASN A 57 0.43 11.18 14.01
C ASN A 57 -0.13 11.75 12.70
N ASP A 58 0.41 11.38 11.56
CA ASP A 58 -0.30 11.37 10.29
C ASP A 58 -0.49 9.94 9.73
N ASN A 59 -1.38 9.78 8.75
CA ASN A 59 -1.61 8.47 8.16
C ASN A 59 -0.84 8.33 6.85
N ASP A 60 -0.02 7.29 6.78
CA ASP A 60 0.72 6.88 5.60
C ASP A 60 -0.08 5.98 4.69
N VAL A 61 0.41 5.75 3.47
CA VAL A 61 -0.23 4.81 2.53
C VAL A 61 0.60 3.55 2.34
N ILE A 62 0.04 2.39 2.68
CA ILE A 62 0.67 1.07 2.51
C ILE A 62 0.06 0.36 1.31
N THR A 63 0.90 -0.14 0.39
CA THR A 63 0.43 -0.91 -0.78
C THR A 63 1.53 -1.77 -1.42
N THR A 64 1.13 -2.58 -2.39
CA THR A 64 2.05 -3.27 -3.30
C THR A 64 2.26 -2.45 -4.57
N LEU A 65 3.49 -2.42 -5.09
CA LEU A 65 3.81 -1.63 -6.29
C LEU A 65 3.33 -2.30 -7.59
N ALA A 66 3.27 -3.64 -7.58
CA ALA A 66 2.78 -4.46 -8.69
C ALA A 66 2.30 -5.82 -8.17
N ALA A 67 0.99 -6.07 -8.19
CA ALA A 67 0.39 -7.31 -7.70
C ALA A 67 0.81 -8.55 -8.50
N HIS A 68 1.25 -8.40 -9.75
CA HIS A 68 1.79 -9.49 -10.59
C HIS A 68 3.32 -9.52 -10.63
N GLY A 69 3.97 -8.50 -10.07
CA GLY A 69 5.40 -8.29 -10.05
C GLY A 69 5.94 -8.33 -8.62
N TYR A 70 6.78 -7.35 -8.30
CA TYR A 70 7.41 -7.17 -7.00
C TYR A 70 7.08 -5.79 -6.46
N GLY A 71 7.31 -5.59 -5.16
CA GLY A 71 7.12 -4.28 -4.53
C GLY A 71 6.15 -4.36 -3.38
N LEU A 72 6.67 -4.15 -2.17
CA LEU A 72 5.90 -3.77 -0.98
C LEU A 72 6.46 -2.43 -0.50
N CYS A 73 5.59 -1.43 -0.34
CA CYS A 73 5.99 -0.08 0.01
C CYS A 73 4.98 0.52 0.98
N TRP A 74 5.48 1.30 1.93
CA TRP A 74 4.69 2.34 2.56
C TRP A 74 5.17 3.71 2.06
N TYR A 75 4.25 4.66 2.07
CA TYR A 75 4.44 6.00 1.55
C TYR A 75 4.21 6.95 2.72
N GLU A 76 5.31 7.44 3.28
CA GLU A 76 5.35 8.38 4.39
C GLU A 76 4.66 9.67 3.96
N ASN A 77 3.61 10.04 4.67
CA ASN A 77 2.92 11.31 4.46
C ASN A 77 3.81 12.44 4.97
N GLN A 78 3.88 13.52 4.18
CA GLN A 78 4.72 14.65 4.48
C GLN A 78 4.03 15.95 4.05
N PRO A 79 4.05 17.00 4.89
CA PRO A 79 3.50 18.29 4.51
C PRO A 79 4.32 18.92 3.37
N LYS A 80 3.62 19.42 2.35
CA LYS A 80 4.23 20.14 1.23
C LYS A 80 3.31 21.21 0.68
N ASP A 81 3.79 22.45 0.65
CA ASP A 81 3.11 23.60 0.04
C ASP A 81 1.64 23.80 0.52
N GLY A 82 1.35 23.45 1.78
CA GLY A 82 0.00 23.52 2.36
C GLY A 82 -0.91 22.34 2.01
N GLY A 83 -0.37 21.30 1.38
CA GLY A 83 -1.01 20.00 1.19
C GLY A 83 -0.09 18.85 1.61
N ILE A 84 -0.31 17.69 1.01
CA ILE A 84 0.39 16.45 1.31
C ILE A 84 1.22 16.01 0.11
N THR A 85 2.43 15.54 0.36
CA THR A 85 3.23 14.72 -0.56
C THR A 85 3.55 13.40 0.14
N PHE A 86 4.14 12.45 -0.60
CA PHE A 86 4.63 11.23 0.02
C PHE A 86 6.09 10.93 -0.30
N VAL A 87 6.78 10.32 0.65
CA VAL A 87 8.13 9.74 0.51
C VAL A 87 8.03 8.22 0.53
N ALA A 88 8.63 7.56 -0.47
CA ALA A 88 8.51 6.11 -0.62
C ALA A 88 9.52 5.36 0.24
N HIS A 89 9.04 4.40 1.02
CA HIS A 89 9.85 3.45 1.79
C HIS A 89 9.52 2.03 1.35
N THR A 90 10.39 1.48 0.51
CA THR A 90 10.20 0.15 -0.08
C THR A 90 10.82 -0.93 0.81
N PHE A 91 9.98 -1.82 1.36
CA PHE A 91 10.42 -2.96 2.15
C PHE A 91 10.94 -4.11 1.30
N MET A 92 10.31 -4.35 0.15
CA MET A 92 10.66 -5.44 -0.75
C MET A 92 10.58 -4.98 -2.19
N ASN A 93 11.67 -5.15 -2.91
CA ASN A 93 11.84 -4.78 -4.31
C ASN A 93 12.18 -6.01 -5.18
N ALA A 94 12.35 -5.77 -6.47
CA ALA A 94 12.57 -6.83 -7.45
C ALA A 94 13.95 -7.51 -7.32
N LYS A 95 14.97 -6.79 -6.84
CA LYS A 95 16.33 -7.35 -6.68
C LYS A 95 16.65 -7.63 -5.22
N PRO A 96 17.24 -8.80 -4.89
CA PRO A 96 17.61 -9.13 -3.52
C PRO A 96 18.55 -8.12 -2.85
N GLU A 97 19.45 -7.49 -3.63
CA GLU A 97 20.41 -6.52 -3.11
C GLU A 97 19.75 -5.20 -2.69
N GLU A 98 18.51 -4.96 -3.11
CA GLU A 98 17.69 -3.81 -2.74
C GLU A 98 16.87 -4.07 -1.47
N ASN A 99 16.91 -5.29 -0.91
CA ASN A 99 16.05 -5.74 0.18
C ASN A 99 16.87 -5.95 1.47
N GLN A 100 16.77 -5.02 2.42
CA GLN A 100 17.50 -5.05 3.69
C GLN A 100 17.36 -6.38 4.44
N TYR A 101 16.18 -6.99 4.40
CA TYR A 101 15.87 -8.23 5.13
C TYR A 101 16.02 -9.49 4.28
N GLY A 102 16.47 -9.38 3.03
CA GLY A 102 16.61 -10.50 2.09
C GLY A 102 15.28 -11.15 1.67
N VAL A 103 14.15 -10.58 2.08
CA VAL A 103 12.81 -11.06 1.69
C VAL A 103 12.56 -10.64 0.24
N LYS A 104 12.20 -11.60 -0.60
CA LYS A 104 11.88 -11.37 -2.02
C LYS A 104 10.93 -12.43 -2.53
N PHE A 105 9.76 -12.00 -2.99
CA PHE A 105 8.83 -12.84 -3.76
C PHE A 105 7.94 -11.96 -4.63
N SER A 106 7.47 -12.52 -5.74
CA SER A 106 6.51 -11.87 -6.61
C SER A 106 5.07 -12.19 -6.22
N GLN A 107 4.13 -11.51 -6.85
CA GLN A 107 2.70 -11.81 -6.84
C GLN A 107 2.00 -11.55 -5.50
N LEU A 108 2.22 -10.35 -4.95
CA LEU A 108 1.57 -9.87 -3.73
C LEU A 108 0.14 -9.40 -4.05
N HIS A 109 -0.80 -10.34 -4.13
CA HIS A 109 -2.20 -10.06 -4.45
C HIS A 109 -3.06 -9.69 -3.23
N ALA A 110 -2.56 -9.93 -2.03
CA ALA A 110 -3.27 -9.66 -0.80
C ALA A 110 -2.30 -9.08 0.23
N ILE A 111 -2.70 -7.98 0.84
CA ILE A 111 -2.06 -7.46 2.04
C ILE A 111 -3.16 -7.19 3.09
N ASP A 112 -2.82 -7.41 4.35
CA ASP A 112 -3.67 -7.11 5.49
C ASP A 112 -2.83 -6.50 6.62
N LEU A 113 -3.48 -5.72 7.48
CA LEU A 113 -2.85 -5.10 8.64
C LEU A 113 -3.44 -5.71 9.92
N VAL A 114 -2.59 -6.31 10.75
CA VAL A 114 -3.02 -6.98 11.97
C VAL A 114 -1.91 -6.97 13.00
N ASP A 115 -2.25 -6.64 14.24
CA ASP A 115 -1.35 -6.80 15.38
C ASP A 115 -1.22 -8.30 15.74
N MET A 116 -0.24 -8.96 15.15
CA MET A 116 -0.02 -10.40 15.28
C MET A 116 0.74 -10.75 16.56
N ASN A 117 1.64 -9.86 16.98
CA ASN A 117 2.54 -10.09 18.10
C ASN A 117 1.99 -9.53 19.45
N ARG A 118 0.93 -8.72 19.40
CA ARG A 118 0.26 -8.04 20.51
C ARG A 118 1.06 -6.93 21.18
N ASP A 119 1.87 -6.21 20.41
CA ASP A 119 2.60 -5.02 20.88
C ASP A 119 1.81 -3.73 20.70
N GLY A 120 0.65 -3.79 20.03
CA GLY A 120 -0.23 -2.66 19.77
C GLY A 120 0.05 -1.92 18.47
N LEU A 121 1.05 -2.34 17.69
CA LEU A 121 1.31 -1.89 16.32
C LEU A 121 0.71 -2.89 15.33
N LEU A 122 0.21 -2.40 14.19
CA LEU A 122 -0.28 -3.29 13.15
C LEU A 122 0.89 -3.79 12.31
N ASP A 123 1.02 -5.11 12.18
CA ASP A 123 2.00 -5.73 11.29
C ASP A 123 1.41 -5.88 9.87
N ILE A 124 2.29 -5.92 8.86
CA ILE A 124 1.86 -6.19 7.47
C ILE A 124 1.91 -7.70 7.23
N VAL A 125 0.76 -8.29 6.90
CA VAL A 125 0.66 -9.68 6.44
C VAL A 125 0.43 -9.71 4.94
N THR A 126 1.32 -10.36 4.21
CA THR A 126 1.16 -10.60 2.77
C THR A 126 1.70 -11.96 2.35
N GLY A 127 1.51 -12.33 1.10
CA GLY A 127 2.00 -13.60 0.58
C GLY A 127 1.97 -13.68 -0.93
N LYS A 128 2.54 -14.77 -1.44
CA LYS A 128 2.62 -15.04 -2.86
C LYS A 128 1.37 -15.77 -3.34
N ARG A 129 0.73 -15.23 -4.38
CA ARG A 129 -0.25 -15.98 -5.18
C ARG A 129 0.50 -16.92 -6.15
N PHE A 130 0.10 -18.19 -6.16
CA PHE A 130 0.59 -19.18 -7.11
C PHE A 130 -0.25 -19.12 -8.40
N TRP A 131 0.40 -19.01 -9.55
CA TRP A 131 -0.25 -18.95 -10.88
C TRP A 131 -1.40 -17.93 -11.00
N ALA A 132 -1.16 -16.65 -10.67
CA ALA A 132 -2.21 -15.64 -10.83
C ALA A 132 -2.74 -15.57 -12.28
N HIS A 133 -1.85 -15.66 -13.27
CA HIS A 133 -2.16 -15.81 -14.69
C HIS A 133 -1.55 -17.09 -15.30
N GLY A 134 -1.57 -18.19 -14.55
CA GLY A 134 -1.04 -19.47 -15.02
C GLY A 134 0.49 -19.57 -14.97
N PRO A 135 1.07 -20.61 -15.59
CA PRO A 135 2.48 -20.97 -15.40
C PRO A 135 3.49 -20.09 -16.15
N SER A 136 3.04 -19.15 -16.98
CA SER A 136 3.93 -18.30 -17.79
C SER A 136 3.51 -16.84 -17.88
N GLY A 137 2.43 -16.44 -17.19
CA GLY A 137 1.86 -15.09 -17.32
C GLY A 137 2.52 -14.02 -16.46
N ASP A 138 3.12 -14.41 -15.34
CA ASP A 138 3.63 -13.48 -14.31
C ASP A 138 5.09 -13.76 -13.94
N ALA A 139 5.67 -12.89 -13.13
CA ALA A 139 7.00 -13.12 -12.56
C ALA A 139 6.96 -14.32 -11.60
N GLU A 140 7.90 -15.26 -11.78
CA GLU A 140 8.09 -16.45 -10.92
C GLU A 140 6.78 -17.18 -10.56
N PRO A 141 5.98 -17.61 -11.57
CA PRO A 141 4.63 -18.10 -11.33
C PRO A 141 4.61 -19.43 -10.57
N GLY A 142 5.66 -20.24 -10.73
CA GLY A 142 5.84 -21.53 -10.06
C GLY A 142 6.73 -21.50 -8.80
N ALA A 143 7.17 -20.34 -8.33
CA ALA A 143 7.99 -20.30 -7.11
C ALA A 143 7.14 -20.67 -5.87
N PRO A 144 7.76 -21.23 -4.80
CA PRO A 144 7.05 -21.71 -3.63
C PRO A 144 6.14 -20.63 -3.02
N PRO A 145 4.93 -21.00 -2.55
CA PRO A 145 4.07 -20.06 -1.84
C PRO A 145 4.73 -19.66 -0.51
N CYS A 146 4.51 -18.42 -0.09
CA CYS A 146 4.98 -17.89 1.18
C CYS A 146 3.93 -16.97 1.79
N VAL A 147 4.01 -16.82 3.11
CA VAL A 147 3.38 -15.75 3.90
C VAL A 147 4.50 -15.04 4.62
N VAL A 148 4.49 -13.72 4.59
CA VAL A 148 5.47 -12.86 5.26
C VAL A 148 4.74 -11.90 6.17
N LEU A 149 5.29 -11.76 7.38
CA LEU A 149 5.00 -10.73 8.35
C LEU A 149 6.15 -9.72 8.30
N VAL A 150 5.84 -8.44 8.12
CA VAL A 150 6.81 -7.33 8.14
C VAL A 150 6.40 -6.36 9.22
#